data_AF-K0VBT7-F1
#
_entry.id   AF-K0VBT7-F1
#
_cell.length_a   1.000
_cell.length_b   1.000
_cell.length_c   1.000
_cell.angle_alpha   90.00
_cell.angle_beta   90.00
_cell.angle_gamma   90.00
#
_symmetry.space_group_name_H-M   'P 1'
#
loop_
_entity.id
_entity.type
_entity.pdbx_description
1 polymer ?
#
loop_
_entity_poly.entity_id
_entity_poly.type
_entity_poly.pdbx_seq_one_letter_code
_entity_poly.pdbx_strand_id
1 'polypeptide(L)'
;MAIRDWSKAKFTLLIGLPVFLVISIPMVVWDYRTEAPRPSGDCLHVDQAMRHWMRVLPAIQSGLGDADDTALVSDTAAAATAIRGEAEAIQDPALRSTAMTLADNLERVSRGSPSSPPNGFPDRNYMGGMQDSISTGHALKLACPGAVDDRLPEES
;
A
#
# COMPACT_ATOMS: atom_id res chain seq x y z
N MET A 1 -56.59 19.18 26.23
CA MET A 1 -55.60 19.93 25.43
C MET A 1 -54.26 19.19 25.49
N ALA A 2 -53.96 18.31 24.53
CA ALA A 2 -52.77 17.46 24.51
C ALA A 2 -52.04 17.53 23.14
N ILE A 3 -51.74 18.75 22.68
CA ILE A 3 -51.18 18.99 21.33
C ILE A 3 -49.81 19.70 21.41
N ARG A 4 -49.33 20.06 22.62
CA ARG A 4 -48.17 20.95 22.79
C ARG A 4 -46.82 20.25 22.95
N ASP A 5 -46.78 18.94 23.21
CA ASP A 5 -45.52 18.19 23.36
C ASP A 5 -45.02 17.52 22.07
N TRP A 6 -45.92 17.27 21.12
CA TRP A 6 -45.56 16.55 19.89
C TRP A 6 -44.74 17.39 18.89
N SER A 7 -44.83 18.72 18.97
CA SER A 7 -44.07 19.64 18.12
C SER A 7 -42.60 19.73 18.55
N LYS A 8 -42.33 19.82 19.86
CA LYS A 8 -40.96 19.88 20.38
C LYS A 8 -40.16 18.62 20.07
N ALA A 9 -40.77 17.45 20.26
CA ALA A 9 -40.13 16.17 19.93
C ALA A 9 -39.73 16.07 18.46
N LYS A 10 -40.56 16.57 17.54
CA LYS A 10 -40.27 16.60 16.10
C LYS A 10 -39.14 17.56 15.73
N PHE A 11 -39.10 18.75 16.34
CA PHE A 11 -38.02 19.72 16.10
C PHE A 11 -36.68 19.23 16.65
N THR A 12 -36.66 18.60 17.83
CA THR A 12 -35.43 18.01 18.37
C THR A 12 -34.92 16.86 17.51
N LEU A 13 -35.81 16.05 16.93
CA LEU A 13 -35.44 14.93 16.07
C LEU A 13 -35.00 15.40 14.65
N LEU A 14 -35.66 16.40 14.07
CA LEU A 14 -35.33 16.93 12.74
C LEU A 14 -34.06 17.78 12.72
N ILE A 15 -33.70 18.45 13.82
CA ILE A 15 -32.49 19.28 13.91
C ILE A 15 -31.34 18.51 14.55
N GLY A 16 -31.63 17.68 15.56
CA GLY A 16 -30.61 16.91 16.27
C GLY A 16 -29.97 15.83 15.40
N LEU A 17 -30.77 15.10 14.60
CA LEU A 17 -30.28 13.99 13.78
C LEU A 17 -29.28 14.43 12.68
N PRO A 18 -29.52 15.47 11.86
CA PRO A 18 -28.55 15.90 10.86
C PRO A 18 -27.29 16.48 11.51
N VAL A 19 -27.39 17.21 12.63
CA VAL A 19 -26.21 17.73 13.34
C VAL A 19 -25.38 16.58 13.92
N PHE A 20 -26.03 15.57 14.51
CA PHE A 20 -25.34 14.39 15.02
C PHE A 20 -24.64 13.63 13.90
N LEU A 21 -25.29 13.42 12.75
CA LEU A 21 -24.69 12.77 11.58
C LEU A 21 -23.50 13.57 11.01
N VAL A 22 -23.63 14.89 10.90
CA VAL A 22 -22.54 15.75 10.37
C VAL A 22 -21.32 15.78 11.30
N ILE A 23 -21.49 15.53 12.60
CA ILE A 23 -20.36 15.47 13.55
C ILE A 23 -19.85 14.04 13.70
N SER A 24 -20.72 13.04 13.80
CA SER A 24 -20.35 11.65 14.04
C SER A 24 -19.69 11.00 12.82
N ILE A 25 -20.12 11.33 11.59
CA ILE A 25 -19.52 10.76 10.37
C ILE A 25 -18.05 11.18 10.22
N PRO A 26 -17.68 12.49 10.26
CA PRO A 26 -16.29 12.85 10.17
C PRO A 26 -15.52 12.38 11.39
N MET A 27 -16.10 12.30 12.59
CA MET A 27 -15.40 11.78 13.76
C MET A 27 -15.10 10.29 13.64
N VAL A 28 -16.02 9.47 13.13
CA VAL A 28 -15.78 8.04 12.84
C VAL A 28 -14.80 7.87 11.69
N VAL A 29 -14.89 8.67 10.62
CA VAL A 29 -13.92 8.64 9.51
C VAL A 29 -12.53 9.11 9.96
N TRP A 30 -12.47 10.06 10.89
CA TRP A 30 -11.23 10.54 11.51
C TRP A 30 -10.67 9.48 12.44
N ASP A 31 -11.51 8.81 13.25
CA ASP A 31 -11.11 7.69 14.11
C ASP A 31 -10.55 6.53 13.29
N TYR A 32 -11.20 6.15 12.17
CA TYR A 32 -10.65 5.21 11.19
C TYR A 32 -9.33 5.67 10.55
N ARG A 33 -9.05 6.99 10.52
CA ARG A 33 -7.78 7.55 10.04
C ARG A 33 -6.75 7.76 11.15
N THR A 34 -7.15 7.81 12.42
CA THR A 34 -6.28 8.10 13.57
C THR A 34 -6.08 6.92 14.50
N GLU A 35 -6.79 5.81 14.29
CA GLU A 35 -6.46 4.58 14.96
C GLU A 35 -5.11 4.11 14.40
N ALA A 36 -4.07 4.47 15.14
CA ALA A 36 -2.71 4.00 14.88
C ALA A 36 -2.83 2.48 14.67
N PRO A 37 -2.38 1.97 13.50
CA PRO A 37 -2.57 0.57 13.18
C PRO A 37 -1.98 -0.21 14.35
N ARG A 38 -2.80 -1.12 14.90
CA ARG A 38 -2.29 -2.08 15.87
C ARG A 38 -0.96 -2.59 15.31
N PRO A 39 0.13 -2.66 16.10
CA PRO A 39 1.40 -3.23 15.65
C PRO A 39 1.30 -4.76 15.46
N SER A 40 0.17 -5.24 14.95
CA SER A 40 -0.28 -6.61 14.86
C SER A 40 0.04 -7.17 13.48
N GLY A 41 0.85 -8.22 13.39
CA GLY A 41 0.97 -9.16 12.25
C GLY A 41 1.15 -8.55 10.85
N ASP A 42 0.13 -7.89 10.34
CA ASP A 42 0.05 -7.20 9.05
C ASP A 42 1.27 -6.32 8.76
N CYS A 43 1.69 -5.45 9.69
CA CYS A 43 2.87 -4.61 9.44
C CYS A 43 4.20 -5.41 9.39
N LEU A 44 4.26 -6.61 9.97
CA LEU A 44 5.41 -7.50 9.82
C LEU A 44 5.42 -8.15 8.43
N HIS A 45 4.26 -8.54 7.90
CA HIS A 45 4.14 -9.00 6.52
C HIS A 45 4.41 -7.89 5.51
N VAL A 46 3.94 -6.65 5.77
CA VAL A 46 4.29 -5.47 4.97
C VAL A 46 5.80 -5.20 5.01
N ASP A 47 6.43 -5.31 6.18
CA ASP A 47 7.88 -5.19 6.31
C ASP A 47 8.62 -6.22 5.45
N GLN A 48 8.24 -7.50 5.53
CA GLN A 48 8.84 -8.55 4.71
C GLN A 48 8.62 -8.30 3.21
N ALA A 49 7.39 -7.93 2.80
CA ALA A 49 7.08 -7.56 1.43
C ALA A 49 7.96 -6.39 0.93
N MET A 50 8.12 -5.35 1.73
CA MET A 50 8.98 -4.22 1.39
C MET A 50 10.46 -4.62 1.31
N ARG A 51 10.94 -5.55 2.15
CA ARG A 51 12.30 -6.11 2.04
C ARG A 51 12.48 -6.87 0.73
N HIS A 52 11.51 -7.67 0.29
CA HIS A 52 11.56 -8.32 -1.03
C HIS A 52 11.66 -7.30 -2.17
N TRP A 53 10.87 -6.24 -2.10
CA TRP A 53 10.90 -5.16 -3.08
C TRP A 53 12.23 -4.40 -3.11
N MET A 54 12.76 -4.00 -1.95
CA MET A 54 14.03 -3.28 -1.87
C MET A 54 15.23 -4.07 -2.35
N ARG A 55 15.22 -5.41 -2.25
CA ARG A 55 16.32 -6.23 -2.76
C ARG A 55 16.47 -6.12 -4.28
N VAL A 56 15.36 -5.98 -5.00
CA VAL A 56 15.36 -5.93 -6.47
C VAL A 56 15.35 -4.51 -7.03
N LEU A 57 14.94 -3.52 -6.23
CA LEU A 57 14.84 -2.14 -6.68
C LEU A 57 16.14 -1.56 -7.27
N PRO A 58 17.34 -1.76 -6.68
CA PRO A 58 18.59 -1.29 -7.26
C PRO A 58 18.87 -1.93 -8.63
N ALA A 59 18.58 -3.21 -8.79
CA ALA A 59 18.78 -3.95 -10.04
C ALA A 59 17.83 -3.44 -11.15
N ILE A 60 16.57 -3.15 -10.80
CA ILE A 60 15.60 -2.52 -11.71
C ILE A 60 16.08 -1.11 -12.12
N GLN A 61 16.69 -0.36 -11.20
CA GLN A 61 17.24 0.96 -11.52
C GLN A 61 18.48 0.87 -12.40
N SER A 62 19.39 -0.08 -12.14
CA SER A 62 20.58 -0.30 -12.98
C SER A 62 20.23 -0.83 -14.37
N GLY A 63 19.14 -1.57 -14.52
CA GLY A 63 18.66 -2.05 -15.81
C GLY A 63 18.39 -0.92 -16.83
N LEU A 64 18.17 0.31 -16.36
CA LEU A 64 18.06 1.50 -17.22
C LEU A 64 19.40 1.90 -17.89
N GLY A 65 20.53 1.52 -17.29
CA GLY A 65 21.88 1.81 -17.77
C GLY A 65 22.60 0.60 -18.36
N ASP A 66 22.22 -0.62 -17.96
CA ASP A 66 22.87 -1.87 -18.36
C ASP A 66 21.83 -2.99 -18.58
N ALA A 67 21.41 -3.19 -19.85
CA ALA A 67 20.27 -4.03 -20.20
C ALA A 67 20.57 -5.54 -20.28
N ASP A 68 21.83 -5.95 -20.06
CA ASP A 68 22.30 -7.34 -20.22
C ASP A 68 22.15 -8.21 -18.95
N ASP A 69 21.56 -7.68 -17.87
CA ASP A 69 21.29 -8.48 -16.67
C ASP A 69 20.11 -9.43 -16.87
N THR A 70 20.41 -10.63 -17.36
CA THR A 70 19.43 -11.70 -17.58
C THR A 70 18.78 -12.23 -16.29
N ALA A 71 19.37 -12.00 -15.11
CA ALA A 71 18.79 -12.43 -13.83
C ALA A 71 17.72 -11.45 -13.32
N LEU A 72 17.74 -10.19 -13.78
CA LEU A 72 16.82 -9.14 -13.35
C LEU A 72 15.36 -9.55 -13.51
N VAL A 73 15.00 -10.15 -14.64
CA VAL A 73 13.62 -10.57 -14.94
C VAL A 73 13.17 -11.67 -13.97
N SER A 74 13.99 -12.71 -13.77
CA SER A 74 13.66 -13.80 -12.87
C SER A 74 13.59 -13.35 -11.41
N ASP A 75 14.51 -12.49 -10.98
CA ASP A 75 14.58 -12.00 -9.60
C ASP A 75 13.41 -11.07 -9.28
N THR A 76 13.03 -10.21 -10.23
CA THR A 76 11.87 -9.33 -10.10
C THR A 76 10.56 -10.14 -10.02
N ALA A 77 10.41 -11.18 -10.85
CA ALA A 77 9.24 -12.07 -10.80
C ALA A 77 9.19 -12.91 -9.50
N ALA A 78 10.35 -13.36 -9.01
CA ALA A 78 10.45 -14.05 -7.72
C ALA A 78 10.08 -13.13 -6.55
N ALA A 79 10.53 -11.86 -6.57
CA ALA A 79 10.14 -10.86 -5.58
C ALA A 79 8.63 -10.58 -5.63
N ALA A 80 8.04 -10.45 -6.81
CA ALA A 80 6.59 -10.30 -6.97
C ALA A 80 5.83 -11.47 -6.33
N THR A 81 6.28 -12.70 -6.58
CA THR A 81 5.67 -13.91 -6.00
C THR A 81 5.78 -13.93 -4.47
N ALA A 82 6.95 -13.59 -3.93
CA ALA A 82 7.16 -13.52 -2.48
C ALA A 82 6.25 -12.46 -1.83
N ILE A 83 6.12 -11.28 -2.43
CA ILE A 83 5.24 -10.22 -1.95
C ILE A 83 3.76 -10.65 -1.96
N ARG A 84 3.32 -11.43 -2.96
CA ARG A 84 1.95 -11.99 -2.95
C ARG A 84 1.75 -12.93 -1.75
N GLY A 85 2.73 -13.78 -1.46
CA GLY A 85 2.70 -14.66 -0.29
C GLY A 85 2.56 -13.88 1.02
N GLU A 86 3.32 -12.80 1.19
CA GLU A 86 3.19 -11.93 2.36
C GLU A 86 1.83 -11.21 2.40
N ALA A 87 1.35 -10.73 1.25
CA ALA A 87 0.08 -10.03 1.15
C ALA A 87 -1.11 -10.93 1.53
N GLU A 88 -1.07 -12.21 1.21
CA GLU A 88 -2.11 -13.18 1.60
C GLU A 88 -2.26 -13.32 3.12
N ALA A 89 -1.18 -13.13 3.87
CA ALA A 89 -1.16 -13.21 5.33
C ALA A 89 -1.68 -11.92 6.01
N ILE A 90 -1.80 -10.81 5.27
CA ILE A 90 -2.32 -9.53 5.79
C ILE A 90 -3.84 -9.61 5.97
N GLN A 91 -4.31 -9.28 7.17
CA GLN A 91 -5.73 -9.27 7.53
C GLN A 91 -6.42 -7.98 7.10
N ASP A 92 -5.77 -6.82 7.26
CA ASP A 92 -6.30 -5.54 6.81
C ASP A 92 -6.46 -5.53 5.27
N PRO A 93 -7.70 -5.34 4.76
CA PRO A 93 -7.97 -5.46 3.34
C PRO A 93 -7.31 -4.35 2.51
N ALA A 94 -7.11 -3.16 3.08
CA ALA A 94 -6.49 -2.03 2.38
C ALA A 94 -4.97 -2.23 2.27
N LEU A 95 -4.31 -2.66 3.34
CA LEU A 95 -2.89 -3.04 3.35
C LEU A 95 -2.63 -4.22 2.42
N ARG A 96 -3.47 -5.26 2.49
CA ARG A 96 -3.38 -6.41 1.57
C ARG A 96 -3.50 -5.99 0.12
N SER A 97 -4.49 -5.16 -0.21
CA SER A 97 -4.68 -4.66 -1.57
C SER A 97 -3.48 -3.83 -2.04
N THR A 98 -2.89 -3.05 -1.15
CA THR A 98 -1.71 -2.21 -1.46
C THR A 98 -0.47 -3.09 -1.67
N ALA A 99 -0.26 -4.12 -0.84
CA ALA A 99 0.83 -5.08 -1.00
C ALA A 99 0.67 -5.93 -2.28
N MET A 100 -0.55 -6.37 -2.61
CA MET A 100 -0.84 -7.03 -3.89
C MET A 100 -0.54 -6.13 -5.08
N THR A 101 -0.92 -4.84 -5.00
CA THR A 101 -0.58 -3.84 -6.02
C THR A 101 0.93 -3.72 -6.21
N LEU A 102 1.72 -3.76 -5.13
CA LEU A 102 3.18 -3.74 -5.22
C LEU A 102 3.72 -4.96 -5.99
N ALA A 103 3.19 -6.16 -5.71
CA ALA A 103 3.56 -7.36 -6.46
C ALA A 103 3.18 -7.27 -7.95
N ASP A 104 2.00 -6.73 -8.27
CA ASP A 104 1.56 -6.57 -9.66
C ASP A 104 2.41 -5.54 -10.41
N ASN A 105 2.87 -4.49 -9.73
CA ASN A 105 3.82 -3.54 -10.30
C ASN A 105 5.16 -4.20 -10.65
N LEU A 106 5.70 -5.06 -9.77
CA LEU A 106 6.92 -5.81 -10.06
C LEU A 106 6.74 -6.84 -11.17
N GLU A 107 5.63 -7.56 -11.18
CA GLU A 107 5.28 -8.47 -12.29
C GLU A 107 5.20 -7.72 -13.62
N ARG A 108 4.70 -6.49 -13.61
CA ARG A 108 4.67 -5.63 -14.79
C ARG A 108 6.08 -5.21 -15.21
N VAL A 109 6.97 -4.91 -14.26
CA VAL A 109 8.39 -4.63 -14.55
C VAL A 109 9.05 -5.85 -15.19
N SER A 110 8.89 -7.05 -14.62
CA SER A 110 9.51 -8.27 -15.14
C SER A 110 9.04 -8.66 -16.54
N ARG A 111 7.84 -8.22 -16.94
CA ARG A 111 7.30 -8.40 -18.31
C ARG A 111 7.67 -7.26 -19.26
N GLY A 112 8.19 -6.16 -18.74
CA GLY A 112 8.69 -5.03 -19.52
C GLY A 112 10.13 -5.26 -19.96
N SER A 113 10.55 -4.47 -20.93
CA SER A 113 11.94 -4.42 -21.38
C SER A 113 12.62 -3.13 -20.91
N PRO A 114 13.79 -3.22 -20.25
CA PRO A 114 14.61 -2.06 -19.91
C PRO A 114 15.19 -1.35 -21.15
N SER A 115 15.25 -2.03 -22.29
CA SER A 115 15.75 -1.50 -23.56
C SER A 115 14.92 -2.02 -24.73
N SER A 116 13.95 -1.23 -25.16
CA SER A 116 13.08 -1.56 -26.29
C SER A 116 13.53 -0.88 -27.58
N PRO A 117 13.56 -1.60 -28.72
CA PRO A 117 13.78 -1.01 -30.02
C PRO A 117 12.75 0.08 -30.36
N PRO A 118 13.07 1.08 -31.21
CA PRO A 118 14.34 1.24 -31.94
C PRO A 118 15.40 2.07 -31.20
N ASN A 119 15.02 2.80 -30.15
CA ASN A 119 15.90 3.79 -29.52
C ASN A 119 16.58 3.30 -28.24
N GLY A 120 16.31 2.06 -27.82
CA GLY A 120 16.85 1.49 -26.57
C GLY A 120 16.24 2.10 -25.31
N PHE A 121 15.10 2.78 -25.42
CA PHE A 121 14.39 3.29 -24.25
C PHE A 121 13.63 2.16 -23.55
N PRO A 122 13.49 2.20 -22.22
CA PRO A 122 12.65 1.24 -21.51
C PRO A 122 11.20 1.41 -21.94
N ASP A 123 10.46 0.30 -22.01
CA ASP A 123 9.06 0.36 -22.39
C ASP A 123 8.16 0.88 -21.26
N ARG A 124 6.88 1.06 -21.60
CA ARG A 124 5.86 1.56 -20.67
C ARG A 124 5.58 0.60 -19.51
N ASN A 125 5.78 -0.70 -19.68
CA ASN A 125 5.57 -1.67 -18.61
C ASN A 125 6.72 -1.60 -17.61
N TYR A 126 7.96 -1.50 -18.10
CA TYR A 126 9.15 -1.32 -17.29
C TYR A 126 9.10 -0.01 -16.50
N MET A 127 8.96 1.13 -17.19
CA MET A 127 8.92 2.44 -16.51
C MET A 127 7.69 2.62 -15.64
N GLY A 128 6.52 2.20 -16.14
CA GLY A 128 5.27 2.31 -15.40
C GLY A 128 5.29 1.46 -14.15
N GLY A 129 5.65 0.18 -14.26
CA GLY A 129 5.76 -0.72 -13.11
C GLY A 129 6.78 -0.21 -12.08
N MET A 130 7.92 0.32 -12.52
CA MET A 130 8.92 0.89 -11.61
C MET A 130 8.36 2.09 -10.84
N GLN A 131 7.79 3.08 -11.53
CA GLN A 131 7.21 4.27 -10.90
C GLN A 131 6.05 3.94 -9.96
N ASP A 132 5.15 3.06 -10.41
CA ASP A 132 4.00 2.60 -9.63
C ASP A 132 4.48 1.81 -8.39
N SER A 133 5.55 1.02 -8.49
CA SER A 133 6.15 0.31 -7.36
C SER A 133 6.71 1.26 -6.29
N ILE A 134 7.34 2.37 -6.68
CA ILE A 134 7.86 3.39 -5.75
C ILE A 134 6.71 4.08 -5.01
N SER A 135 5.68 4.50 -5.75
CA SER A 135 4.49 5.12 -5.16
C SER A 135 3.80 4.19 -4.18
N THR A 136 3.65 2.91 -4.54
CA THR A 136 3.00 1.89 -3.70
C THR A 136 3.85 1.55 -2.47
N GLY A 137 5.17 1.39 -2.64
CA GLY A 137 6.09 1.19 -1.53
C GLY A 137 6.08 2.34 -0.53
N HIS A 138 5.97 3.58 -1.01
CA HIS A 138 5.80 4.75 -0.15
C HIS A 138 4.46 4.72 0.61
N ALA A 139 3.36 4.33 -0.03
CA ALA A 139 2.07 4.18 0.65
C ALA A 139 2.13 3.12 1.77
N LEU A 140 2.82 2.00 1.55
CA LEU A 140 3.07 0.98 2.57
C LEU A 140 3.94 1.50 3.71
N LYS A 141 5.00 2.26 3.44
CA LYS A 141 5.84 2.90 4.48
C LYS A 141 5.04 3.90 5.32
N LEU A 142 4.15 4.67 4.71
CA LEU A 142 3.27 5.59 5.44
C LEU A 142 2.30 4.85 6.36
N ALA A 143 1.76 3.72 5.89
CA ALA A 143 0.83 2.91 6.67
C ALA A 143 1.51 2.09 7.76
N CYS A 144 2.73 1.62 7.52
CA CYS A 144 3.58 0.89 8.48
C CYS A 144 4.94 1.58 8.62
N PRO A 145 5.04 2.65 9.44
CA PRO A 145 6.27 3.44 9.57
C PRO A 145 7.51 2.66 9.98
N GLY A 146 7.35 1.58 10.75
CA GLY A 146 8.45 0.71 11.20
C GLY A 146 8.90 -0.34 10.17
N ALA A 147 8.19 -0.51 9.06
CA ALA A 147 8.64 -1.38 7.99
C ALA A 147 9.96 -0.83 7.40
N VAL A 148 10.94 -1.70 7.16
CA VAL A 148 12.26 -1.37 6.60
C VAL A 148 13.15 -0.53 7.54
N ASP A 149 12.67 -0.13 8.71
CA ASP A 149 13.56 0.41 9.73
C ASP A 149 14.35 -0.76 10.34
N ASP A 150 15.65 -0.78 10.10
CA ASP A 150 16.57 -1.68 10.80
C ASP A 150 16.60 -1.30 12.28
N ARG A 151 15.66 -1.79 13.07
CA ARG A 151 15.97 -2.09 14.48
C ARG A 151 16.66 -3.45 14.49
N LEU A 152 17.99 -3.39 14.57
CA LEU A 152 18.84 -4.49 15.01
C LEU A 152 18.21 -5.18 16.22
N PRO A 153 18.37 -6.51 16.37
CA PRO A 153 17.89 -7.20 17.55
C PRO A 153 18.43 -6.50 18.80
N GLU A 154 17.54 -6.05 19.69
CA GLU A 154 17.95 -5.74 21.05
C GLU A 154 18.30 -7.09 21.68
N GLU A 155 19.60 -7.36 21.71
CA GLU A 155 20.14 -8.55 22.35
C GLU A 155 19.68 -8.57 23.81
N SER A 156 18.90 -9.60 24.16
CA SER A 156 18.48 -9.92 25.53
C SER A 156 19.46 -10.89 26.18
#